data_AF-A0AA44SIC8-F1
#
_entry.id   AF-A0AA44SIC8-F1
#
_cell.length_a   1.000
_cell.length_b   1.000
_cell.length_c   1.000
_cell.angle_alpha   90.00
_cell.angle_beta   90.00
_cell.angle_gamma   90.00
#
_symmetry.space_group_name_H-M   'P 1'
#
loop_
_entity.id
_entity.type
_entity.pdbx_description
1 polymer ?
#
loop_
_entity_poly.entity_id
_entity_poly.type
_entity_poly.pdbx_seq_one_letter_code
_entity_poly.pdbx_strand_id
1 'polypeptide(L)'
;MLKIEPERVIHALEVLRGTEVPWAFYTPSRLPELEDVHCWETPHDFDQDLGEHQLRRYICPKCEHESTDPMRCTAGHAPGVNQYPESCDATIWNSPDSWDSINPIIKLIIKSTFLADLTVHTIFYPKGLKLPEIQDVE
;
A
#
# COMPACT_ATOMS: atom_id res chain seq x y z
N MET A 1 0.81 -36.39 -26.66
CA MET A 1 0.87 -35.10 -25.92
C MET A 1 -0.08 -35.17 -24.75
N LEU A 2 0.42 -35.07 -23.52
CA LEU A 2 -0.43 -34.88 -22.35
C LEU A 2 -0.99 -33.45 -22.40
N LYS A 3 -2.29 -33.32 -22.63
CA LYS A 3 -3.01 -32.05 -22.46
C LYS A 3 -3.37 -31.95 -20.99
N ILE A 4 -2.70 -31.05 -20.28
CA ILE A 4 -3.07 -30.70 -18.91
C ILE A 4 -3.90 -29.43 -19.02
N GLU A 5 -5.12 -29.47 -18.49
CA GLU A 5 -6.00 -28.31 -18.39
C GLU A 5 -5.33 -27.23 -17.50
N PRO A 6 -5.27 -25.96 -17.94
CA PRO A 6 -4.62 -24.87 -17.20
C PRO A 6 -5.08 -24.75 -15.74
N GLU A 7 -6.35 -25.01 -15.47
CA GLU A 7 -6.97 -24.96 -14.14
C GLU A 7 -6.36 -25.99 -13.19
N ARG A 8 -5.94 -27.16 -13.71
CA ARG A 8 -5.26 -28.19 -12.92
C ARG A 8 -3.84 -27.79 -12.54
N VAL A 9 -3.17 -27.03 -13.40
CA VAL A 9 -1.83 -26.48 -13.11
C VAL A 9 -1.94 -25.43 -12.00
N ILE A 10 -2.89 -24.50 -12.14
CA ILE A 10 -3.16 -23.46 -11.14
C ILE A 10 -3.53 -24.09 -9.79
N HIS A 11 -4.45 -25.06 -9.79
CA HIS A 11 -4.83 -25.75 -8.57
C HIS A 11 -3.64 -26.46 -7.89
N ALA A 12 -2.79 -27.13 -8.65
CA ALA A 12 -1.61 -27.79 -8.10
C ALA A 12 -0.60 -26.79 -7.50
N LEU A 13 -0.41 -25.64 -8.14
CA LEU A 13 0.46 -24.56 -7.63
C LEU A 13 -0.09 -23.94 -6.34
N GLU A 14 -1.41 -23.73 -6.27
CA GLU A 14 -2.04 -23.13 -5.10
C GLU A 14 -2.15 -24.10 -3.91
N VAL A 15 -2.30 -25.41 -4.17
CA VAL A 15 -2.14 -26.46 -3.15
C VAL A 15 -0.73 -26.45 -2.57
N LEU A 16 0.31 -26.26 -3.40
CA LEU A 16 1.70 -26.14 -2.94
C LEU A 16 1.96 -24.87 -2.12
N ARG A 17 1.19 -23.80 -2.35
CA ARG A 17 1.25 -22.55 -1.58
C ARG A 17 0.53 -22.62 -0.22
N GLY A 18 -0.17 -23.73 0.07
CA GLY A 18 -0.92 -23.89 1.31
C GLY A 18 -2.25 -23.14 1.32
N THR A 19 -2.73 -22.71 0.14
CA THR A 19 -3.99 -21.98 0.00
C THR A 19 -5.13 -22.96 -0.17
N GLU A 20 -5.95 -23.19 0.86
CA GLU A 20 -7.09 -24.13 0.81
C GLU A 20 -8.20 -23.70 -0.16
N VAL A 21 -8.21 -22.41 -0.53
CA VAL A 21 -9.31 -21.78 -1.31
C VAL A 21 -8.73 -20.85 -2.40
N PRO A 22 -8.25 -21.40 -3.53
CA PRO A 22 -7.61 -20.61 -4.59
C PRO A 22 -8.48 -19.48 -5.15
N TRP A 23 -9.79 -19.69 -5.25
CA TRP A 23 -10.71 -18.65 -5.75
C TRP A 23 -10.90 -17.48 -4.77
N ALA A 24 -10.67 -17.67 -3.47
CA ALA A 24 -10.69 -16.58 -2.49
C ALA A 24 -9.38 -15.78 -2.49
N PHE A 25 -8.30 -16.40 -2.97
CA PHE A 25 -6.98 -15.78 -3.10
C PHE A 25 -6.95 -14.75 -4.24
N TYR A 26 -7.58 -15.07 -5.37
CA TYR A 26 -7.69 -14.18 -6.53
C TYR A 26 -8.98 -13.34 -6.51
N THR A 27 -9.26 -12.69 -5.39
CA THR A 27 -10.40 -11.77 -5.27
C THR A 27 -10.02 -10.38 -5.81
N PRO A 28 -10.96 -9.62 -6.39
CA PRO A 28 -10.71 -8.23 -6.81
C PRO A 28 -10.19 -7.33 -5.68
N SER A 29 -10.51 -7.65 -4.42
CA SER A 29 -9.97 -6.95 -3.24
C SER A 29 -8.49 -7.20 -3.00
N ARG A 30 -7.93 -8.32 -3.48
CA ARG A 30 -6.50 -8.68 -3.38
C ARG A 30 -5.76 -8.34 -4.67
N LEU A 31 -6.42 -8.51 -5.81
CA LEU A 31 -5.94 -8.11 -7.12
C LEU A 31 -6.82 -7.00 -7.70
N PRO A 32 -6.77 -5.78 -7.13
CA PRO A 32 -7.46 -4.65 -7.73
C PRO A 32 -6.78 -4.28 -9.06
N GLU A 33 -7.49 -3.51 -9.89
CA GLU A 33 -6.86 -2.88 -11.05
C GLU A 33 -5.67 -2.03 -10.58
N LEU A 34 -4.50 -2.28 -11.17
CA LEU A 34 -3.25 -1.64 -10.78
C LEU A 34 -3.12 -0.31 -11.52
N GLU A 35 -3.78 0.72 -11.00
CA GLU A 35 -3.62 2.11 -11.46
C GLU A 35 -2.72 2.89 -10.49
N ASP A 36 -1.77 3.65 -11.02
CA ASP A 36 -0.82 4.49 -10.28
C ASP A 36 -0.06 3.75 -9.16
N VAL A 37 0.32 2.50 -9.42
CA VAL A 37 1.04 1.65 -8.47
C VAL A 37 2.55 1.75 -8.66
N HIS A 38 3.25 2.12 -7.60
CA HIS A 38 4.71 2.17 -7.59
C HIS A 38 5.31 0.84 -7.12
N CYS A 39 6.38 0.40 -7.79
CA CYS A 39 6.97 -0.90 -7.53
C CYS A 39 8.40 -0.77 -6.99
N TRP A 40 8.69 -1.53 -5.94
CA TRP A 40 10.04 -1.78 -5.45
C TRP A 40 10.35 -3.27 -5.49
N GLU A 41 11.63 -3.63 -5.68
CA GLU A 41 12.04 -5.03 -5.72
C GLU A 41 11.95 -5.65 -4.32
N THR A 42 12.52 -4.96 -3.33
CA THR A 42 12.56 -5.39 -1.92
C THR A 42 12.09 -4.29 -0.97
N PRO A 43 11.71 -4.64 0.29
CA PRO A 43 11.44 -3.63 1.32
C PRO A 43 12.65 -2.71 1.58
N HIS A 44 13.87 -3.23 1.38
CA HIS A 44 15.10 -2.46 1.58
C HIS A 44 15.25 -1.35 0.53
N ASP A 45 14.89 -1.61 -0.73
CA ASP A 45 14.97 -0.61 -1.80
C ASP A 45 13.99 0.54 -1.53
N PHE A 46 12.77 0.21 -1.09
CA PHE A 46 11.79 1.21 -0.66
C PHE A 46 12.34 2.05 0.50
N ASP A 47 12.90 1.40 1.52
CA ASP A 47 13.49 2.09 2.67
C ASP A 47 14.70 2.97 2.28
N GLN A 48 15.49 2.56 1.29
CA GLN A 48 16.62 3.35 0.78
C GLN A 48 16.13 4.63 0.06
N ASP A 49 15.07 4.52 -0.76
CA ASP A 49 14.48 5.65 -1.47
C ASP A 49 13.74 6.63 -0.55
N LEU A 50 13.23 6.14 0.58
CA LEU A 50 12.72 6.99 1.66
C LEU A 50 13.82 7.84 2.33
N GLY A 51 15.09 7.47 2.13
CA GLY A 51 16.26 8.07 2.75
C GLY A 51 16.56 7.50 4.15
N GLU A 52 17.85 7.40 4.49
CA GLU A 52 18.36 6.83 5.76
C GLU A 52 17.98 7.64 7.03
N HIS A 53 17.07 8.61 6.95
CA HIS A 53 16.83 9.53 8.04
C HIS A 53 15.87 8.96 9.09
N GLN A 54 16.37 8.99 10.33
CA GLN A 54 15.92 8.38 11.58
C GLN A 54 14.43 8.53 11.98
N LEU A 55 13.56 9.21 11.22
CA LEU A 55 12.13 9.32 11.50
C LEU A 55 11.34 9.35 10.18
N ARG A 56 10.70 8.22 9.83
CA ARG A 56 9.76 8.15 8.70
C ARG A 56 8.59 9.10 8.96
N ARG A 57 8.37 10.05 8.05
CA ARG A 57 7.26 11.01 8.09
C ARG A 57 6.41 10.85 6.85
N TYR A 58 5.11 10.94 7.02
CA TYR A 58 4.13 10.77 5.95
C TYR A 58 3.19 11.97 5.93
N ILE A 59 2.80 12.44 4.75
CA ILE A 59 1.94 13.61 4.61
C ILE A 59 0.48 13.17 4.70
N CYS A 60 -0.25 13.68 5.69
CA CYS A 60 -1.66 13.37 5.82
C CYS A 60 -2.47 13.96 4.65
N PRO A 61 -3.29 13.17 3.95
CA PRO A 61 -4.09 13.66 2.81
C PRO A 61 -5.19 14.65 3.18
N LYS A 62 -5.64 14.64 4.44
CA LYS A 62 -6.75 15.51 4.89
C LYS A 62 -6.30 16.86 5.40
N CYS A 63 -5.14 16.92 6.08
CA CYS A 63 -4.69 18.13 6.78
C CYS A 63 -3.23 18.50 6.49
N GLU A 64 -2.56 17.79 5.60
CA GLU A 64 -1.15 17.98 5.18
C GLU A 64 -0.11 17.87 6.31
N HIS A 65 -0.53 17.53 7.54
CA HIS A 65 0.37 17.35 8.67
C HIS A 65 1.26 16.12 8.52
N GLU A 66 2.47 16.19 9.06
CA GLU A 66 3.40 15.08 9.11
C GLU A 66 2.97 14.04 10.15
N SER A 67 2.56 12.88 9.65
CA SER A 67 2.30 11.70 10.44
C SER A 67 3.56 10.86 10.66
N THR A 68 3.66 10.21 11.82
CA THR A 68 4.61 9.11 12.05
C THR A 68 4.04 7.75 11.67
N ASP A 69 2.75 7.67 11.36
CA ASP A 69 2.04 6.46 10.98
C ASP A 69 1.69 6.52 9.48
N PRO A 70 2.03 5.49 8.69
CA PRO A 70 1.79 5.47 7.25
C PRO A 70 0.30 5.37 6.87
N MET A 71 -0.60 5.03 7.80
CA MET A 71 -2.01 4.77 7.52
C MET A 71 -2.97 5.64 8.33
N ARG A 72 -2.48 6.39 9.31
CA ARG A 72 -3.29 7.21 10.22
C ARG A 72 -2.63 8.56 10.47
N CYS A 73 -3.43 9.63 10.54
CA CYS A 73 -2.92 10.94 10.94
C CYS A 73 -2.62 10.98 12.44
N THR A 74 -1.44 11.48 12.80
CA THR A 74 -1.04 11.71 14.19
C THR A 74 -1.13 13.18 14.63
N ALA A 75 -1.71 14.06 13.81
CA ALA A 75 -1.91 15.45 14.17
C ALA A 75 -2.91 15.58 15.34
N GLY A 76 -2.48 16.17 16.46
CA GLY A 76 -3.40 16.60 17.52
C GLY A 76 -3.61 15.66 18.73
N HIS A 77 -2.59 14.95 19.21
CA HIS A 77 -2.66 14.24 20.51
C HIS A 77 -1.91 14.96 21.66
N ALA A 78 -1.76 16.29 21.62
CA ALA A 78 -1.21 17.03 22.75
C ALA A 78 -2.33 17.46 23.72
N PRO A 79 -2.42 16.93 24.95
CA PRO A 79 -3.36 17.41 25.95
C PRO A 79 -2.79 18.72 26.52
N GLY A 80 -3.23 19.85 25.98
CA GLY A 80 -2.74 21.17 26.37
C GLY A 80 -3.88 22.19 26.41
N VAL A 81 -4.19 22.61 27.62
CA VAL A 81 -5.23 23.54 28.08
C VAL A 81 -5.48 24.73 27.12
N ASN A 82 -6.73 24.81 26.67
CA ASN A 82 -7.40 25.91 25.95
C ASN A 82 -7.15 26.05 24.44
N GLN A 83 -8.27 26.00 23.71
CA GLN A 83 -8.49 26.13 22.26
C GLN A 83 -8.36 24.80 21.51
N TYR A 84 -9.51 24.18 21.19
CA TYR A 84 -9.63 22.97 20.39
C TYR A 84 -8.81 23.08 19.10
N PRO A 85 -7.70 22.35 18.93
CA PRO A 85 -7.24 22.01 17.60
C PRO A 85 -8.12 20.85 17.14
N GLU A 86 -8.94 21.03 16.12
CA GLU A 86 -9.68 19.92 15.51
C GLU A 86 -8.67 18.81 15.17
N SER A 87 -8.71 17.70 15.92
CA SER A 87 -7.81 16.57 15.72
C SER A 87 -8.14 15.94 14.37
N CYS A 88 -7.15 15.82 13.48
CA CYS A 88 -7.35 15.12 12.22
C CYS A 88 -7.42 13.61 12.49
N ASP A 89 -8.54 13.01 12.11
CA ASP A 89 -8.87 11.59 12.30
C ASP A 89 -8.67 10.75 11.03
N ALA A 90 -7.96 11.28 10.02
CA ALA A 90 -7.78 10.60 8.75
C ALA A 90 -7.10 9.23 8.93
N THR A 91 -7.73 8.19 8.40
CA THR A 91 -7.19 6.83 8.29
C THR A 91 -7.53 6.26 6.91
N ILE A 92 -6.66 5.41 6.37
CA ILE A 92 -6.90 4.74 5.07
C ILE A 92 -8.18 3.90 5.07
N TRP A 93 -8.52 3.29 6.21
CA TRP A 93 -9.67 2.40 6.35
C TRP A 93 -11.03 3.12 6.36
N ASN A 94 -11.08 4.41 6.65
CA ASN A 94 -12.33 5.17 6.79
C ASN A 94 -12.80 5.82 5.47
N SER A 95 -12.09 5.63 4.36
CA SER A 95 -12.48 6.20 3.05
C SER A 95 -11.83 5.47 1.87
N PRO A 96 -12.24 4.23 1.58
CA PRO A 96 -11.74 3.48 0.43
C PRO A 96 -12.13 4.12 -0.92
N ASP A 97 -13.29 4.79 -1.02
CA ASP A 97 -13.85 5.20 -2.32
C ASP A 97 -13.62 6.68 -2.71
N SER A 98 -12.95 7.49 -1.87
CA SER A 98 -12.81 8.94 -2.13
C SER A 98 -11.36 9.40 -2.34
N TRP A 99 -10.41 8.47 -2.34
CA TRP A 99 -8.98 8.78 -2.17
C TRP A 99 -8.19 8.80 -3.48
N ASP A 100 -8.72 8.23 -4.57
CA ASP A 100 -8.14 8.42 -5.91
C ASP A 100 -8.14 9.90 -6.34
N SER A 101 -9.00 10.72 -5.73
CA SER A 101 -9.05 12.18 -5.93
C SER A 101 -8.31 13.01 -4.88
N ILE A 102 -7.80 12.38 -3.79
CA ILE A 102 -7.13 13.10 -2.69
C ILE A 102 -5.65 12.74 -2.73
N ASN A 103 -4.86 13.53 -3.46
CA ASN A 103 -3.42 13.57 -3.24
C ASN A 103 -3.16 13.95 -1.76
N PRO A 104 -2.27 13.25 -1.00
CA PRO A 104 -1.21 12.37 -1.46
C PRO A 104 -1.22 11.02 -0.71
N ILE A 105 -1.84 10.01 -1.32
CA ILE A 105 -1.72 8.60 -0.94
C ILE A 105 -0.98 7.88 -2.07
N ILE A 106 -0.19 6.87 -1.73
CA ILE A 106 0.52 6.06 -2.72
C ILE A 106 0.08 4.60 -2.61
N LYS A 107 -0.10 3.97 -3.76
CA LYS A 107 -0.26 2.52 -3.91
C LYS A 107 1.10 1.94 -4.24
N LEU A 108 1.51 0.89 -3.54
CA LEU A 108 2.81 0.27 -3.78
C LEU A 108 2.79 -1.25 -3.68
N ILE A 109 3.70 -1.86 -4.44
CA ILE A 109 3.98 -3.29 -4.44
C ILE A 109 5.47 -3.53 -4.10
N ILE A 110 5.72 -4.49 -3.21
CA ILE A 110 7.05 -5.07 -2.98
C ILE A 110 7.12 -6.41 -3.72
N LYS A 111 7.82 -6.45 -4.86
CA LYS A 111 7.81 -7.61 -5.78
C LYS A 111 8.24 -8.92 -5.10
N SER A 112 9.26 -8.85 -4.24
CA SER A 112 9.78 -10.02 -3.52
C SER A 112 8.77 -10.69 -2.58
N THR A 113 7.74 -10.00 -2.11
CA THR A 113 6.69 -10.56 -1.24
C THR A 113 5.33 -10.66 -1.91
N PHE A 114 5.10 -9.89 -2.99
CA PHE A 114 3.80 -9.77 -3.65
C PHE A 114 3.20 -11.11 -4.07
N LEU A 115 3.99 -12.03 -4.64
CA LEU A 115 3.45 -13.31 -5.08
C LEU A 115 2.99 -14.22 -3.93
N ALA A 116 3.41 -13.94 -2.70
CA ALA A 116 3.02 -14.70 -1.51
C ALA A 116 1.73 -14.14 -0.88
N ASP A 117 1.55 -12.83 -0.89
CA ASP A 117 0.44 -12.15 -0.20
C ASP A 117 -0.60 -11.51 -1.13
N LEU A 118 -0.28 -11.36 -2.42
CA LEU A 118 -1.00 -10.60 -3.43
C LEU A 118 -1.53 -9.29 -2.86
N THR A 119 -0.70 -8.54 -2.14
CA THR A 119 -1.13 -7.33 -1.44
C THR A 119 -0.59 -6.09 -2.14
N VAL A 120 -1.51 -5.18 -2.51
CA VAL A 120 -1.18 -3.80 -2.86
C VAL A 120 -1.26 -2.98 -1.58
N HIS A 121 -0.14 -2.41 -1.15
CA HIS A 121 -0.11 -1.56 0.03
C HIS A 121 -0.56 -0.15 -0.33
N THR A 122 -1.46 0.40 0.48
CA THR A 122 -1.87 1.80 0.38
C THR A 122 -1.35 2.52 1.61
N ILE A 123 -0.60 3.61 1.43
CA ILE A 123 -0.04 4.42 2.52
C ILE A 123 -0.13 5.91 2.20
N PHE A 124 -0.09 6.77 3.22
CA PHE A 124 0.14 8.20 3.06
C PHE A 124 1.46 8.46 2.35
N TYR A 125 1.55 9.54 1.58
CA TYR A 125 2.74 9.87 0.83
C TYR A 125 3.94 10.10 1.75
N PRO A 126 5.04 9.36 1.58
CA PRO A 126 6.21 9.54 2.41
C PRO A 126 6.95 10.84 2.07
N LYS A 127 7.26 11.63 3.10
CA LYS A 127 7.91 12.93 2.92
C LYS A 127 9.32 12.73 2.34
N GLY A 128 9.60 13.41 1.24
CA GLY A 128 10.91 13.39 0.60
C GLY A 128 11.14 12.22 -0.36
N LEU A 129 10.18 11.29 -0.46
CA LEU A 129 10.21 10.26 -1.48
C LEU A 129 10.05 10.91 -2.86
N LYS A 130 10.99 10.69 -3.76
CA LYS A 130 10.75 10.95 -5.18
C LYS A 130 10.16 9.68 -5.76
N LEU A 131 8.92 9.75 -6.21
CA LEU A 131 8.29 8.61 -6.84
C LEU A 131 9.08 8.24 -8.10
N PRO A 132 9.50 6.98 -8.25
CA PRO A 132 10.04 6.53 -9.53
C PRO A 132 8.97 6.74 -10.61
N GLU A 133 9.40 7.14 -11.81
CA GLU A 133 8.50 7.26 -12.96
C GLU A 133 7.73 5.95 -13.13
N ILE A 134 6.42 6.04 -13.35
CA ILE A 134 5.56 4.89 -13.59
C ILE A 134 6.11 4.20 -14.84
N GLN A 135 6.65 3.00 -14.67
CA GLN A 135 7.06 2.17 -15.80
C GLN A 135 5.79 1.56 -16.38
N ASP A 136 5.36 2.06 -17.53
CA ASP A 136 4.35 1.38 -18.33
C ASP A 136 4.88 -0.03 -18.62
N VAL A 137 4.19 -1.04 -18.10
CA VAL A 137 4.48 -2.44 -18.40
C VAL A 137 3.82 -2.74 -19.75
N GLU A 138 4.61 -2.73 -20.83
CA GLU A 138 4.20 -3.20 -22.16
C GLU A 138 3.81 -4.69 -22.18
#